data_AF-A0A6B9YDK0-F1
#
_entry.id   AF-A0A6B9YDK0-F1
#
_cell.length_a   1.000
_cell.length_b   1.000
_cell.length_c   1.000
_cell.angle_alpha   90.00
_cell.angle_beta   90.00
_cell.angle_gamma   90.00
#
_symmetry.space_group_name_H-M   'P 1'
#
loop_
_entity.id
_entity.type
_entity.pdbx_description
1 polymer ?
#
loop_
_entity_poly.entity_id
_entity_poly.type
_entity_poly.pdbx_seq_one_letter_code
_entity_poly.pdbx_strand_id
1 'polypeptide(L)'
;MKPRFYSNIYWHFTGGPVSKDGSEVWHHFRCLREVKENTTLRHPDRAMGNLKNILQSKVLQATTTEKVLEKVETDEFCCVCDIPLKDLVFHRQYYGDYAIGFNAGKIHENFHPVLYFEPYPTKMLKMQPKQVQREAKERSTEDHMDFLELLGINQSNPLVNFLKLTHFDSDYDDSFYGEREWRCLDDFSFTNEDVEAVIVPKDHVNEISEYLKGEGFLNISVLSWDLIENI
;
A
#
# COMPACT_ATOMS: atom_id res chain seq x y z
N MET A 1 15.14 -6.02 -21.13
CA MET A 1 13.88 -5.76 -20.41
C MET A 1 14.17 -4.64 -19.41
N LYS A 2 13.57 -3.45 -19.56
CA LYS A 2 13.76 -2.37 -18.56
C LYS A 2 12.94 -2.73 -17.31
N PRO A 3 13.44 -2.43 -16.10
CA PRO A 3 12.63 -2.56 -14.88
C PRO A 3 11.35 -1.72 -15.03
N ARG A 4 10.19 -2.30 -14.72
CA ARG A 4 8.89 -1.59 -14.78
C ARG A 4 8.73 -0.59 -13.63
N PHE A 5 9.40 -0.86 -12.50
CA PHE A 5 9.28 -0.14 -11.24
C PHE A 5 10.67 0.41 -10.86
N TYR A 6 10.90 1.64 -11.31
CA TYR A 6 11.97 2.52 -10.87
C TYR A 6 11.43 3.92 -11.10
N SER A 7 10.54 4.36 -10.22
CA SER A 7 9.95 5.69 -10.28
C SER A 7 10.78 6.66 -9.45
N ASN A 8 10.88 7.90 -9.93
CA ASN A 8 11.45 8.99 -9.13
C ASN A 8 10.45 9.50 -8.06
N ILE A 9 9.21 9.00 -8.09
CA ILE A 9 8.11 9.42 -7.22
C ILE A 9 7.50 8.17 -6.57
N TYR A 10 7.28 8.26 -5.26
CA TYR A 10 6.60 7.27 -4.44
C TYR A 10 5.32 7.85 -3.89
N TRP A 11 4.23 7.09 -3.98
CA TRP A 11 2.88 7.60 -3.74
C TRP A 11 2.36 7.17 -2.38
N HIS A 12 1.84 8.12 -1.61
CA HIS A 12 0.99 7.87 -0.45
C HIS A 12 -0.43 8.31 -0.75
N PHE A 13 -1.39 7.39 -0.68
CA PHE A 13 -2.80 7.71 -0.81
C PHE A 13 -3.43 8.02 0.54
N THR A 14 -4.29 9.05 0.59
CA THR A 14 -4.87 9.58 1.84
C THR A 14 -6.34 9.18 2.04
N GLY A 15 -6.94 8.56 1.01
CA GLY A 15 -8.32 8.08 0.97
C GLY A 15 -8.49 6.59 1.23
N GLY A 16 -7.42 5.92 1.70
CA GLY A 16 -7.30 4.47 1.86
C GLY A 16 -8.54 3.77 2.43
N PRO A 17 -8.67 2.46 2.16
CA PRO A 17 -9.88 1.71 2.48
C PRO A 17 -10.23 1.81 3.96
N VAL A 18 -11.52 1.95 4.26
CA VAL A 18 -12.09 1.93 5.60
C VAL A 18 -13.07 0.76 5.69
N SER A 19 -13.05 0.05 6.81
CA SER A 19 -13.92 -1.10 6.97
C SER A 19 -15.39 -0.67 7.05
N LYS A 20 -16.26 -1.44 6.41
CA LYS A 20 -17.72 -1.21 6.39
C LYS A 20 -18.35 -1.41 7.78
N ASP A 21 -17.77 -2.30 8.58
CA ASP A 21 -18.27 -2.66 9.92
C ASP A 21 -17.44 -2.03 11.06
N GLY A 22 -16.44 -1.20 10.72
CA GLY A 22 -15.55 -0.55 11.67
C GLY A 22 -14.36 -1.40 12.15
N SER A 23 -14.16 -2.60 11.60
CA SER A 23 -12.98 -3.43 11.85
C SER A 23 -11.69 -2.89 11.21
N GLU A 24 -10.54 -3.44 11.59
CA GLU A 24 -9.25 -3.11 10.97
C GLU A 24 -9.15 -3.72 9.57
N VAL A 25 -8.74 -2.89 8.62
CA VAL A 25 -8.86 -3.21 7.19
C VAL A 25 -7.79 -4.20 6.73
N TRP A 26 -6.53 -4.01 7.10
CA TRP A 26 -5.43 -4.78 6.49
C TRP A 26 -5.22 -6.18 7.07
N HIS A 27 -6.00 -6.56 8.08
CA HIS A 27 -5.72 -7.77 8.86
C HIS A 27 -6.17 -9.06 8.17
N HIS A 28 -7.09 -8.96 7.22
CA HIS A 28 -7.80 -10.12 6.67
C HIS A 28 -7.69 -10.28 5.17
N PHE A 29 -7.03 -9.36 4.46
CA PHE A 29 -6.98 -9.37 3.01
C PHE A 29 -5.62 -9.84 2.48
N ARG A 30 -5.66 -10.51 1.34
CA ARG A 30 -4.54 -11.13 0.62
C ARG A 30 -4.50 -10.72 -0.85
N CYS A 31 -5.52 -10.02 -1.33
CA CYS A 31 -5.53 -9.37 -2.63
C CYS A 31 -6.44 -8.12 -2.64
N LEU A 32 -6.32 -7.33 -3.72
CA LEU A 32 -7.08 -6.10 -3.91
C LEU A 32 -8.59 -6.36 -4.06
N ARG A 33 -8.99 -7.49 -4.65
CA ARG A 33 -10.39 -7.89 -4.78
C ARG A 33 -11.07 -8.00 -3.40
N GLU A 34 -10.43 -8.67 -2.45
CA GLU A 34 -10.98 -8.82 -1.09
C GLU A 34 -11.12 -7.46 -0.40
N VAL A 35 -10.14 -6.56 -0.57
CA VAL A 35 -10.23 -5.19 -0.07
C VAL A 35 -11.48 -4.52 -0.65
N LYS A 36 -11.70 -4.58 -1.96
CA LYS A 36 -12.83 -3.94 -2.63
C LYS A 36 -14.19 -4.50 -2.21
N GLU A 37 -14.28 -5.80 -1.99
CA GLU A 37 -15.52 -6.46 -1.57
C GLU A 37 -15.89 -6.10 -0.12
N ASN A 38 -14.89 -5.98 0.77
CA ASN A 38 -15.12 -5.87 2.21
C ASN A 38 -14.97 -4.45 2.77
N THR A 39 -14.41 -3.51 2.01
CA THR A 39 -14.16 -2.14 2.46
C THR A 39 -14.90 -1.12 1.60
N THR A 40 -14.94 0.12 2.09
CA THR A 40 -15.34 1.29 1.31
C THR A 40 -14.21 2.29 1.29
N LEU A 41 -14.17 3.14 0.26
CA LEU A 41 -13.24 4.27 0.27
C LEU A 41 -13.62 5.26 1.36
N ARG A 42 -12.59 5.90 1.93
CA ARG A 42 -12.79 7.01 2.85
C ARG A 42 -13.54 8.14 2.14
N HIS A 43 -14.45 8.80 2.87
CA HIS A 43 -15.19 9.94 2.33
C HIS A 43 -14.24 11.01 1.77
N PRO A 44 -14.51 11.60 0.58
CA PRO A 44 -13.62 12.58 -0.06
C PRO A 44 -13.18 13.72 0.84
N ASP A 45 -14.09 14.33 1.62
CA ASP A 45 -13.73 15.41 2.55
C ASP A 45 -12.71 14.99 3.62
N ARG A 46 -12.81 13.75 4.10
CA ARG A 46 -11.84 13.21 5.07
C ARG A 46 -10.50 12.88 4.40
N ALA A 47 -10.52 12.39 3.17
CA ALA A 47 -9.30 12.14 2.41
C ALA A 47 -8.56 13.46 2.10
N MET A 48 -9.28 14.49 1.64
CA MET A 48 -8.75 15.84 1.48
C MET A 48 -8.23 16.42 2.80
N GLY A 49 -8.97 16.23 3.90
CA GLY A 49 -8.53 16.63 5.24
C GLY A 49 -7.21 15.96 5.65
N ASN A 50 -7.09 14.65 5.44
CA ASN A 50 -5.85 13.91 5.68
C ASN A 50 -4.69 14.45 4.84
N LEU A 51 -4.91 14.68 3.54
CA LEU A 51 -3.94 15.29 2.63
C LEU A 51 -3.43 16.62 3.17
N LYS A 52 -4.33 17.54 3.52
CA LYS A 52 -3.97 18.85 4.07
C LYS A 52 -3.21 18.71 5.40
N ASN A 53 -3.68 17.83 6.30
CA ASN A 53 -3.02 17.61 7.58
C ASN A 53 -1.57 17.12 7.41
N ILE A 54 -1.32 16.16 6.52
CA ILE A 54 0.03 15.65 6.22
C ILE A 54 0.91 16.77 5.66
N LEU A 55 0.40 17.55 4.70
CA LEU A 55 1.15 18.65 4.08
C LEU A 55 1.47 19.77 5.08
N GLN A 56 0.54 20.09 5.99
CA GLN A 56 0.70 21.12 7.01
C GLN A 56 1.67 20.70 8.11
N SER A 57 1.50 19.47 8.64
CA SER A 57 2.35 18.94 9.70
C SER A 57 3.76 18.63 9.19
N LYS A 58 3.88 18.35 7.88
CA LYS A 58 5.08 17.84 7.22
C LYS A 58 5.54 16.51 7.80
N VAL A 59 4.58 15.74 8.30
CA VAL A 59 4.78 14.44 8.92
C VAL A 59 3.76 13.46 8.35
N LEU A 60 4.28 12.36 7.83
CA LEU A 60 3.49 11.17 7.57
C LEU A 60 3.59 10.25 8.79
N GLN A 61 2.47 10.11 9.51
CA GLN A 61 2.47 9.43 10.80
C GLN A 61 2.46 7.91 10.65
N ALA A 62 3.28 7.23 11.45
CA ALA A 62 3.28 5.78 11.54
C ALA A 62 2.14 5.31 12.46
N THR A 63 0.99 5.03 11.86
CA THR A 63 -0.23 4.65 12.61
C THR A 63 -0.90 3.39 12.08
N THR A 64 -0.30 2.74 11.07
CA THR A 64 -0.89 1.57 10.41
C THR A 64 -0.20 0.31 10.90
N THR A 65 -0.96 -0.73 11.18
CA THR A 65 -0.45 -2.09 11.39
C THR A 65 -1.00 -3.03 10.33
N GLU A 66 -0.29 -4.14 10.09
CA GLU A 66 -0.75 -5.21 9.23
C GLU A 66 -0.56 -6.57 9.91
N LYS A 67 -1.59 -7.43 9.78
CA LYS A 67 -1.53 -8.78 10.30
C LYS A 67 -0.84 -9.73 9.32
N VAL A 68 0.41 -10.05 9.62
CA VAL A 68 1.25 -10.96 8.82
C VAL A 68 0.84 -12.42 9.05
N LEU A 69 0.56 -12.82 10.29
CA LEU A 69 0.03 -14.17 10.63
C LEU A 69 -1.04 -14.08 11.71
N GLU A 70 -1.71 -15.20 12.02
CA GLU A 70 -2.80 -15.22 13.02
C GLU A 70 -2.39 -14.59 14.36
N LYS A 71 -1.13 -14.74 14.76
CA LYS A 71 -0.55 -14.22 16.01
C LYS A 71 0.64 -13.27 15.80
N VAL A 72 0.86 -12.80 14.56
CA VAL A 72 2.00 -11.94 14.23
C VAL A 72 1.49 -10.70 13.50
N GLU A 73 1.80 -9.55 14.06
CA GLU A 73 1.41 -8.23 13.56
C GLU A 73 2.66 -7.36 13.42
N THR A 74 2.67 -6.47 12.44
CA THR A 74 3.75 -5.47 12.34
C THR A 74 3.68 -4.47 13.48
N ASP A 75 4.80 -3.84 13.79
CA ASP A 75 4.80 -2.56 14.49
C ASP A 75 4.03 -1.50 13.66
N GLU A 76 3.69 -0.36 14.29
CA GLU A 76 3.08 0.76 13.58
C GLU A 76 4.04 1.29 12.50
N PHE A 77 3.49 1.55 11.32
CA PHE A 77 4.26 2.07 10.19
C PHE A 77 3.46 3.10 9.40
N CYS A 78 4.19 3.90 8.63
CA CYS A 78 3.65 4.59 7.47
C CYS A 78 4.23 3.99 6.19
N CYS A 79 3.51 4.12 5.08
CA CYS A 79 3.93 3.51 3.83
C CYS A 79 3.74 4.42 2.62
N VAL A 80 4.56 4.15 1.61
CA VAL A 80 4.47 4.71 0.26
C VAL A 80 4.64 3.58 -0.75
N CYS A 81 4.13 3.75 -1.96
CA CYS A 81 4.23 2.74 -3.01
C CYS A 81 4.93 3.30 -4.26
N ASP A 82 5.88 2.53 -4.81
CA ASP A 82 6.35 2.73 -6.18
C ASP A 82 5.31 2.17 -7.14
N ILE A 83 4.52 3.08 -7.71
CA ILE A 83 3.47 2.79 -8.67
C ILE A 83 3.75 3.63 -9.92
N PRO A 84 3.90 2.99 -11.10
CA PRO A 84 4.02 3.71 -12.36
C PRO A 84 2.82 4.63 -12.57
N LEU A 85 3.03 5.86 -13.06
CA LEU A 85 1.99 6.87 -13.19
C LEU A 85 0.72 6.37 -13.90
N LYS A 86 0.89 5.60 -14.99
CA LYS A 86 -0.21 5.01 -15.77
C LYS A 86 -1.01 3.94 -15.01
N ASP A 87 -0.40 3.31 -14.01
CA ASP A 87 -1.01 2.22 -13.25
C ASP A 87 -1.80 2.78 -12.04
N LEU A 88 -1.60 4.06 -11.67
CA LEU A 88 -2.31 4.70 -10.54
C LEU A 88 -3.84 4.66 -10.65
N VAL A 89 -4.39 4.66 -11.87
CA VAL A 89 -5.85 4.58 -12.10
C VAL A 89 -6.43 3.28 -11.54
N PHE A 90 -5.66 2.18 -11.56
CA PHE A 90 -6.08 0.93 -10.95
C PHE A 90 -6.06 1.03 -9.42
N HIS A 91 -5.01 1.62 -8.85
CA HIS A 91 -4.85 1.80 -7.40
C HIS A 91 -5.88 2.77 -6.79
N ARG A 92 -6.28 3.81 -7.54
CA ARG A 92 -7.34 4.77 -7.16
C ARG A 92 -8.61 4.09 -6.69
N GLN A 93 -8.98 2.95 -7.30
CA GLN A 93 -10.20 2.21 -6.95
C GLN A 93 -10.20 1.69 -5.51
N TYR A 94 -9.01 1.50 -4.93
CA TYR A 94 -8.81 0.92 -3.60
C TYR A 94 -8.39 1.95 -2.57
N TYR A 95 -7.64 2.97 -3.00
CA TYR A 95 -7.02 3.94 -2.12
C TYR A 95 -7.60 5.36 -2.22
N GLY A 96 -8.53 5.58 -3.16
CA GLY A 96 -9.26 6.83 -3.34
C GLY A 96 -8.52 7.86 -4.18
N ASP A 97 -9.06 9.08 -4.15
CA ASP A 97 -8.78 10.09 -5.18
C ASP A 97 -7.70 11.10 -4.79
N TYR A 98 -7.02 10.90 -3.67
CA TYR A 98 -6.10 11.89 -3.11
C TYR A 98 -4.78 11.23 -2.76
N ALA A 99 -3.70 11.69 -3.39
CA ALA A 99 -2.36 11.14 -3.17
C ALA A 99 -1.26 12.21 -3.13
N ILE A 100 -0.21 11.93 -2.37
CA ILE A 100 1.02 12.72 -2.29
C ILE A 100 2.14 11.91 -2.93
N GLY A 101 2.88 12.52 -3.85
CA GLY A 101 4.07 11.94 -4.47
C GLY A 101 5.33 12.51 -3.84
N PHE A 102 6.13 11.64 -3.22
CA PHE A 102 7.40 11.99 -2.59
C PHE A 102 8.60 11.63 -3.47
N ASN A 103 9.67 12.43 -3.39
CA ASN A 103 10.93 12.17 -4.09
C ASN A 103 11.56 10.84 -3.62
N ALA A 104 11.99 10.02 -4.58
CA ALA A 104 12.61 8.71 -4.32
C ALA A 104 13.84 8.78 -3.41
N GLY A 105 14.70 9.78 -3.58
CA GLY A 105 15.90 9.94 -2.77
C GLY A 105 15.57 10.06 -1.28
N LYS A 106 14.54 10.85 -0.95
CA LYS A 106 14.11 11.02 0.44
C LYS A 106 13.47 9.75 1.01
N ILE A 107 12.72 9.02 0.19
CA ILE A 107 12.10 7.76 0.59
C ILE A 107 13.16 6.70 0.88
N HIS A 108 14.19 6.56 0.04
CA HIS A 108 15.23 5.54 0.20
C HIS A 108 16.11 5.73 1.44
N GLU A 109 16.13 6.93 2.03
CA GLU A 109 16.81 7.20 3.30
C GLU A 109 16.10 6.60 4.51
N ASN A 110 14.77 6.44 4.46
CA ASN A 110 13.94 6.20 5.65
C ASN A 110 13.04 4.96 5.52
N PHE A 111 12.63 4.62 4.30
CA PHE A 111 11.72 3.52 4.04
C PHE A 111 12.46 2.29 3.52
N HIS A 112 11.95 1.12 3.86
CA HIS A 112 12.47 -0.16 3.39
C HIS A 112 11.42 -0.89 2.53
N PRO A 113 11.85 -1.59 1.46
CA PRO A 113 10.94 -2.30 0.58
C PRO A 113 10.26 -3.46 1.31
N VAL A 114 8.97 -3.64 1.04
CA VAL A 114 8.20 -4.78 1.53
C VAL A 114 8.46 -6.00 0.65
N LEU A 115 8.66 -7.14 1.30
CA LEU A 115 8.78 -8.46 0.68
C LEU A 115 7.42 -9.14 0.64
N TYR A 116 6.96 -9.40 -0.57
CA TYR A 116 5.70 -10.10 -0.81
C TYR A 116 5.90 -11.60 -0.72
N PHE A 117 5.02 -12.27 0.01
CA PHE A 117 5.10 -13.70 0.24
C PHE A 117 3.74 -14.36 0.05
N GLU A 118 3.69 -15.48 -0.66
CA GLU A 118 2.50 -16.33 -0.75
C GLU A 118 2.71 -17.56 0.14
N PRO A 119 2.07 -17.62 1.32
CA PRO A 119 2.27 -18.73 2.26
C PRO A 119 1.57 -20.00 1.81
N TYR A 120 0.60 -19.89 0.90
CA TYR A 120 -0.15 -21.01 0.36
C TYR A 120 0.21 -21.18 -1.12
N PRO A 121 1.08 -22.14 -1.50
CA PRO A 121 1.39 -22.42 -2.90
C PRO A 121 0.20 -23.12 -3.59
N THR A 122 -0.94 -22.42 -3.64
CA THR A 122 -2.24 -22.92 -4.10
C THR A 122 -2.17 -23.33 -5.57
N LYS A 123 -1.29 -22.70 -6.36
CA LYS A 123 -1.07 -23.03 -7.77
C LYS A 123 -0.10 -24.20 -8.00
N MET A 124 0.93 -24.37 -7.16
CA MET A 124 1.81 -25.54 -7.27
C MET A 124 1.07 -26.84 -6.94
N LEU A 125 0.13 -26.79 -5.99
CA LEU A 125 -0.76 -27.91 -5.66
C LEU A 125 -1.71 -28.28 -6.80
N LYS A 126 -2.22 -27.31 -7.57
CA LYS A 126 -3.11 -27.56 -8.73
C LYS A 126 -2.43 -28.36 -9.85
N MET A 127 -1.09 -28.37 -9.91
CA MET A 127 -0.33 -29.18 -10.87
C MET A 127 -0.11 -30.63 -10.42
N GLN A 128 -0.46 -30.97 -9.17
CA GLN A 128 -0.27 -32.32 -8.63
C GLN A 128 -1.52 -33.20 -8.81
N PRO A 129 -1.38 -34.55 -8.80
CA PRO A 129 -2.52 -35.46 -8.93
C PRO A 129 -3.59 -35.24 -7.85
N LYS A 130 -4.88 -35.44 -8.20
CA LYS A 130 -6.04 -35.18 -7.32
C LYS A 130 -5.99 -35.87 -5.94
N GLN A 131 -5.25 -36.98 -5.80
CA GLN A 131 -5.03 -37.66 -4.52
C GLN A 131 -4.11 -36.84 -3.59
N VAL A 132 -3.01 -36.30 -4.13
CA VAL A 132 -2.08 -35.45 -3.36
C VAL A 132 -2.71 -34.11 -3.01
N GLN A 133 -3.59 -33.59 -3.87
CA GLN A 133 -4.39 -32.40 -3.58
C GLN A 133 -5.33 -32.60 -2.37
N ARG A 134 -5.90 -33.80 -2.19
CA ARG A 134 -6.79 -34.11 -1.06
C ARG A 134 -6.00 -34.24 0.25
N GLU A 135 -4.87 -34.95 0.22
CA GLU A 135 -4.02 -35.14 1.41
C GLU A 135 -3.35 -33.84 1.87
N ALA A 136 -2.95 -32.96 0.95
CA ALA A 136 -2.37 -31.66 1.29
C ALA A 136 -3.40 -30.69 1.89
N LYS A 137 -4.65 -30.73 1.43
CA LYS A 137 -5.73 -29.84 1.90
C LYS A 137 -6.20 -30.20 3.32
N GLU A 138 -5.99 -31.43 3.76
CA GLU A 138 -6.28 -31.90 5.12
C GLU A 138 -5.13 -31.66 6.11
N ARG A 139 -3.89 -31.44 5.62
CA ARG A 139 -2.70 -31.10 6.46
C ARG A 139 -2.39 -29.60 6.54
N SER A 140 -2.88 -28.79 5.62
CA SER A 140 -2.30 -27.46 5.32
C SER A 140 -2.49 -26.35 6.36
N THR A 141 -3.52 -26.37 7.23
CA THR A 141 -3.73 -25.20 8.11
C THR A 141 -2.85 -25.19 9.36
N GLU A 142 -2.55 -26.35 9.96
CA GLU A 142 -1.65 -26.44 11.12
C GLU A 142 -0.17 -26.50 10.70
N ASP A 143 0.19 -27.32 9.71
CA ASP A 143 1.59 -27.51 9.26
C ASP A 143 2.23 -26.24 8.64
N HIS A 144 1.44 -25.26 8.19
CA HIS A 144 1.97 -24.05 7.56
C HIS A 144 2.30 -22.93 8.55
N MET A 145 1.57 -22.83 9.66
CA MET A 145 1.99 -21.97 10.78
C MET A 145 3.34 -22.46 11.31
N ASP A 146 3.53 -23.78 11.38
CA ASP A 146 4.81 -24.41 11.71
C ASP A 146 5.92 -24.05 10.71
N PHE A 147 5.64 -23.98 9.40
CA PHE A 147 6.68 -23.62 8.41
C PHE A 147 7.22 -22.20 8.58
N LEU A 148 6.35 -21.22 8.84
CA LEU A 148 6.79 -19.84 9.03
C LEU A 148 7.49 -19.64 10.38
N GLU A 149 7.01 -20.31 11.43
CA GLU A 149 7.75 -20.38 12.70
C GLU A 149 9.12 -21.05 12.54
N LEU A 150 9.22 -22.11 11.71
CA LEU A 150 10.49 -22.78 11.36
C LEU A 150 11.44 -21.87 10.57
N LEU A 151 10.93 -20.97 9.73
CA LEU A 151 11.71 -19.90 9.09
C LEU A 151 12.08 -18.77 10.06
N GLY A 152 11.65 -18.85 11.33
CA GLY A 152 11.89 -17.84 12.35
C GLY A 152 11.02 -16.60 12.20
N ILE A 153 9.93 -16.67 11.42
CA ILE A 153 8.96 -15.59 11.24
C ILE A 153 8.00 -15.63 12.43
N ASN A 154 8.28 -14.80 13.43
CA ASN A 154 7.48 -14.66 14.64
C ASN A 154 7.53 -13.19 15.12
N GLN A 155 6.74 -12.82 16.13
CA GLN A 155 6.63 -11.44 16.60
C GLN A 155 7.97 -10.81 17.01
N SER A 156 8.97 -11.60 17.43
CA SER A 156 10.28 -11.09 17.82
C SER A 156 11.22 -10.82 16.64
N ASN A 157 10.86 -11.25 15.44
CA ASN A 157 11.68 -11.08 14.25
C ASN A 157 11.35 -9.74 13.56
N PRO A 158 12.30 -8.79 13.49
CA PRO A 158 12.04 -7.47 12.90
C PRO A 158 11.69 -7.52 11.40
N LEU A 159 11.99 -8.62 10.70
CA LEU A 159 11.62 -8.77 9.30
C LEU A 159 10.11 -8.79 9.09
N VAL A 160 9.31 -9.17 10.10
CA VAL A 160 7.84 -9.22 9.98
C VAL A 160 7.25 -7.88 9.56
N ASN A 161 7.87 -6.78 10.00
CA ASN A 161 7.47 -5.42 9.66
C ASN A 161 7.53 -5.11 8.15
N PHE A 162 8.34 -5.86 7.41
CA PHE A 162 8.54 -5.71 5.98
C PHE A 162 8.03 -6.91 5.18
N LEU A 163 7.11 -7.69 5.73
CA LEU A 163 6.42 -8.76 5.02
C LEU A 163 4.99 -8.34 4.67
N LYS A 164 4.53 -8.77 3.49
CA LYS A 164 3.14 -8.66 3.07
C LYS A 164 2.68 -9.96 2.45
N LEU A 165 1.60 -10.50 3.00
CA LEU A 165 1.00 -11.69 2.44
C LEU A 165 0.17 -11.33 1.22
N THR A 166 0.41 -12.01 0.11
CA THR A 166 -0.34 -11.83 -1.13
C THR A 166 -0.63 -13.15 -1.80
N HIS A 167 -1.63 -13.17 -2.66
CA HIS A 167 -1.73 -14.16 -3.73
C HIS A 167 -0.90 -13.71 -4.94
N PHE A 168 -0.09 -14.61 -5.51
CA PHE A 168 0.57 -14.34 -6.79
C PHE A 168 -0.34 -14.77 -7.93
N ASP A 169 -1.09 -13.81 -8.46
CA ASP A 169 -1.94 -14.00 -9.62
C ASP A 169 -1.53 -13.15 -10.82
N SER A 170 -1.87 -13.65 -12.00
CA SER A 170 -1.81 -12.91 -13.25
C SER A 170 -2.95 -11.89 -13.38
N ASP A 171 -4.08 -12.16 -12.72
CA ASP A 171 -5.12 -11.16 -12.53
C ASP A 171 -4.64 -10.11 -11.52
N TYR A 172 -4.70 -8.86 -11.92
CA TYR A 172 -4.19 -7.72 -11.16
C TYR A 172 -4.96 -7.54 -9.85
N ASP A 173 -6.28 -7.76 -9.87
CA ASP A 173 -7.12 -7.60 -8.67
C ASP A 173 -6.89 -8.74 -7.65
N ASP A 174 -6.34 -9.87 -8.11
CA ASP A 174 -6.03 -11.03 -7.27
C ASP A 174 -4.59 -11.01 -6.73
N SER A 175 -3.92 -9.85 -6.74
CA SER A 175 -2.58 -9.69 -6.16
C SER A 175 -2.32 -8.29 -5.62
N PHE A 176 -1.52 -8.18 -4.55
CA PHE A 176 -0.92 -6.91 -4.15
C PHE A 176 0.39 -6.60 -4.89
N TYR A 177 0.90 -7.52 -5.72
CA TYR A 177 2.18 -7.37 -6.40
C TYR A 177 2.16 -6.34 -7.57
N GLY A 178 1.00 -5.73 -7.83
CA GLY A 178 0.84 -4.64 -8.79
C GLY A 178 1.52 -3.32 -8.36
N GLU A 179 1.76 -3.16 -7.06
CA GLU A 179 2.53 -2.08 -6.44
C GLU A 179 3.79 -2.63 -5.76
N ARG A 180 4.74 -1.74 -5.47
CA ARG A 180 5.82 -2.04 -4.52
C ARG A 180 5.70 -1.13 -3.32
N GLU A 181 5.17 -1.67 -2.24
CA GLU A 181 5.06 -0.99 -0.95
C GLU A 181 6.44 -0.86 -0.28
N TRP A 182 6.65 0.29 0.37
CA TRP A 182 7.80 0.61 1.19
C TRP A 182 7.31 1.15 2.53
N ARG A 183 7.92 0.73 3.63
CA ARG A 183 7.48 1.06 5.00
C ARG A 183 8.55 1.79 5.80
N CYS A 184 8.11 2.74 6.62
CA CYS A 184 8.88 3.42 7.65
C CYS A 184 8.20 3.14 9.00
N LEU A 185 8.96 2.66 9.99
CA LEU A 185 8.45 2.24 11.31
C LEU A 185 8.36 3.41 12.31
N ASP A 186 8.70 4.61 11.86
CA ASP A 186 8.65 5.85 12.61
C ASP A 186 7.83 6.89 11.84
N ASP A 187 7.43 7.96 12.53
CA ASP A 187 6.88 9.16 11.90
C ASP A 187 7.87 9.73 10.89
N PHE A 188 7.47 9.79 9.62
CA PHE A 188 8.31 10.28 8.55
C PHE A 188 8.14 11.80 8.40
N SER A 189 9.17 12.54 8.83
CA SER A 189 9.24 14.00 8.65
C SER A 189 9.84 14.35 7.28
N PHE A 190 9.23 15.32 6.61
CA PHE A 190 9.67 15.79 5.29
C PHE A 190 9.67 17.32 5.17
N THR A 191 10.23 17.83 4.09
CA THR A 191 10.31 19.24 3.75
C THR A 191 9.48 19.54 2.50
N ASN A 192 9.33 20.82 2.15
CA ASN A 192 8.51 21.19 1.00
C ASN A 192 9.12 20.66 -0.30
N GLU A 193 10.45 20.55 -0.34
CA GLU A 193 11.25 20.06 -1.45
C GLU A 193 11.17 18.53 -1.64
N ASP A 194 10.72 17.79 -0.63
CA ASP A 194 10.57 16.34 -0.70
C ASP A 194 9.26 15.91 -1.37
N VAL A 195 8.33 16.84 -1.59
CA VAL A 195 7.04 16.60 -2.25
C VAL A 195 7.13 17.02 -3.72
N GLU A 196 6.98 16.05 -4.62
CA GLU A 196 7.11 16.24 -6.07
C GLU A 196 5.76 16.58 -6.72
N ALA A 197 4.70 15.91 -6.25
CA ALA A 197 3.38 16.04 -6.84
C ALA A 197 2.26 15.79 -5.83
N VAL A 198 1.08 16.32 -6.13
CA VAL A 198 -0.17 15.99 -5.44
C VAL A 198 -1.22 15.66 -6.50
N ILE A 199 -1.98 14.58 -6.28
CA ILE A 199 -3.08 14.16 -7.13
C ILE A 199 -4.40 14.38 -6.42
N VAL A 200 -5.36 15.02 -7.10
CA VAL A 200 -6.71 15.30 -6.58
C VAL A 200 -7.78 15.15 -7.68
N PRO A 201 -9.07 15.08 -7.32
CA PRO A 201 -10.16 15.33 -8.27
C PRO A 201 -10.03 16.67 -8.99
N LYS A 202 -10.49 16.74 -10.24
CA LYS A 202 -10.32 17.91 -11.12
C LYS A 202 -10.89 19.20 -10.53
N ASP A 203 -12.05 19.11 -9.91
CA ASP A 203 -12.74 20.20 -9.24
C ASP A 203 -11.98 20.73 -8.01
N HIS A 204 -11.06 19.95 -7.45
CA HIS A 204 -10.25 20.34 -6.29
C HIS A 204 -8.86 20.87 -6.64
N VAL A 205 -8.45 20.87 -7.90
CA VAL A 205 -7.11 21.31 -8.35
C VAL A 205 -6.80 22.74 -7.92
N ASN A 206 -7.74 23.67 -8.11
CA ASN A 206 -7.51 25.08 -7.77
C ASN A 206 -7.38 25.26 -6.26
N GLU A 207 -8.28 24.65 -5.49
CA GLU A 207 -8.28 24.72 -4.03
C GLU A 207 -6.96 24.20 -3.45
N ILE A 208 -6.50 23.01 -3.88
CA ILE A 208 -5.26 22.45 -3.35
C ILE A 208 -4.03 23.23 -3.82
N SER A 209 -4.06 23.79 -5.03
CA SER A 209 -2.96 24.63 -5.54
C SER A 209 -2.80 25.91 -4.73
N GLU A 210 -3.90 26.55 -4.35
CA GLU A 210 -3.89 27.73 -3.47
C GLU A 210 -3.42 27.38 -2.07
N TYR A 211 -3.92 26.25 -1.52
CA TYR A 211 -3.50 25.74 -0.23
C TYR A 211 -1.99 25.46 -0.16
N LEU A 212 -1.43 24.74 -1.14
CA LEU A 212 0.00 24.44 -1.22
C LEU A 212 0.85 25.70 -1.25
N LYS A 213 0.45 26.72 -2.03
CA LYS A 213 1.13 28.03 -2.05
C LYS A 213 1.09 28.71 -0.68
N GLY A 214 -0.04 28.64 0.02
CA GLY A 214 -0.21 29.16 1.37
C GLY A 214 0.71 28.50 2.40
N GLU A 215 0.91 27.19 2.29
CA GLU A 215 1.82 26.39 3.13
C GLU A 215 3.30 26.48 2.68
N GLY A 216 3.59 27.32 1.68
CA GLY A 216 4.94 27.60 1.21
C GLY A 216 5.54 26.53 0.30
N PHE A 217 4.73 25.61 -0.23
CA PHE A 217 5.19 24.68 -1.26
C PHE A 217 5.35 25.44 -2.59
N LEU A 218 6.55 25.37 -3.16
CA LEU A 218 6.90 26.04 -4.40
C LEU A 218 7.15 24.99 -5.49
N ASN A 219 6.66 25.25 -6.70
CA ASN A 219 6.90 24.42 -7.89
C ASN A 219 6.42 22.96 -7.81
N ILE A 220 5.41 22.66 -6.99
CA ILE A 220 4.80 21.33 -6.94
C ILE A 220 3.84 21.12 -8.11
N SER A 221 3.88 19.94 -8.70
CA SER A 221 2.91 19.53 -9.73
C SER A 221 1.59 19.11 -9.08
N VAL A 222 0.52 19.85 -9.31
CA VAL A 222 -0.84 19.41 -8.96
C VAL A 222 -1.47 18.76 -10.18
N LEU A 223 -1.75 17.46 -10.08
CA LEU A 223 -2.31 16.65 -11.17
C LEU A 223 -3.78 16.33 -10.88
N SER A 224 -4.62 16.42 -11.91
CA SER A 224 -5.97 15.88 -11.85
C SER A 224 -6.02 14.45 -12.37
N TRP A 225 -6.98 13.67 -11.89
CA TRP A 225 -7.23 12.33 -12.45
C TRP A 225 -7.55 12.35 -13.95
N ASP A 226 -8.29 13.35 -14.45
CA ASP A 226 -8.52 13.52 -15.89
C ASP A 226 -7.21 13.53 -16.69
N LEU A 227 -6.13 14.12 -16.17
CA LEU A 227 -4.85 14.11 -16.87
C LEU A 227 -4.25 12.71 -16.88
N ILE A 228 -4.27 12.02 -15.75
CA ILE A 228 -3.65 10.70 -15.56
C ILE A 228 -4.38 9.61 -16.38
N GLU A 229 -5.71 9.68 -16.45
CA GLU A 229 -6.55 8.73 -17.19
C GLU A 229 -6.35 8.80 -18.71
N ASN A 230 -5.74 9.87 -19.22
CA ASN A 230 -5.50 10.10 -20.64
C ASN A 230 -4.03 9.88 -21.08
N ILE A 231 -3.20 9.24 -20.24
CA ILE A 231 -1.77 8.93 -20.50
C ILE A 231 -1.58 7.60 -21.21
#